data_AF-A0A950JGT2-F1
#
_entry.id   AF-A0A950JGT2-F1
#
_cell.length_a   1.000
_cell.length_b   1.000
_cell.length_c   1.000
_cell.angle_alpha   90.00
_cell.angle_beta   90.00
_cell.angle_gamma   90.00
#
_symmetry.space_group_name_H-M   'P 1'
#
loop_
_entity.id
_entity.type
_entity.pdbx_description
1 polymer ?
#
loop_
_entity_poly.entity_id
_entity_poly.type
_entity_poly.pdbx_seq_one_letter_code
_entity_poly.pdbx_strand_id
1 'polypeptide(L)'
;MIDLISTGKGTMVEQDRFAAAIRKVFGRSVSVRKIEALRVELIRLGVMASGAGARKNPKAPSNAFDLAAEQIDKMADSSATDEERHTRKQRLLKGPKEFRDIRGDLLKRK
;
A
#
# COMPACT_ATOMS: atom_id res chain seq x y z
N MET A 1 43.79 -8.09 -39.11
CA MET A 1 42.94 -7.23 -39.94
C MET A 1 41.57 -7.90 -39.97
N ILE A 2 40.68 -7.42 -39.09
CA ILE A 2 39.20 -7.49 -39.02
C ILE A 2 38.48 -8.79 -39.44
N ASP A 3 37.71 -9.31 -38.49
CA ASP A 3 36.75 -10.41 -38.57
C ASP A 3 35.64 -10.20 -39.61
N LEU A 4 35.20 -11.28 -40.25
CA LEU A 4 33.92 -11.32 -40.98
C LEU A 4 33.16 -12.61 -40.65
N ILE A 5 32.59 -12.65 -39.43
CA ILE A 5 31.52 -13.59 -39.08
C ILE A 5 30.20 -12.92 -39.46
N SER A 6 29.55 -13.35 -40.54
CA SER A 6 28.09 -13.23 -40.67
C SER A 6 27.58 -14.09 -41.84
N THR A 7 27.47 -15.39 -41.60
CA THR A 7 26.80 -16.31 -42.54
C THR A 7 25.60 -16.91 -41.82
N GLY A 8 24.41 -16.72 -42.37
CA GLY A 8 23.27 -17.59 -42.05
C GLY A 8 21.93 -16.90 -41.77
N LYS A 9 21.45 -16.12 -42.75
CA LYS A 9 20.04 -16.00 -43.18
C LYS A 9 19.02 -16.83 -42.35
N GLY A 10 18.43 -16.20 -41.33
CA GLY A 10 17.16 -16.66 -40.76
C GLY A 10 16.06 -16.53 -41.81
N THR A 11 15.43 -17.65 -42.16
CA THR A 11 14.45 -17.69 -43.26
C THR A 11 13.25 -16.80 -42.97
N MET A 12 12.78 -16.08 -43.98
CA MET A 12 11.67 -15.12 -43.96
C MET A 12 10.37 -15.68 -43.32
N VAL A 13 10.19 -17.00 -43.33
CA VAL A 13 9.08 -17.74 -42.72
C VAL A 13 9.12 -17.71 -41.18
N GLU A 14 10.30 -17.65 -40.58
CA GLU A 14 10.50 -17.66 -39.13
C GLU A 14 10.18 -16.28 -38.52
N GLN A 15 10.48 -15.21 -39.27
CA GLN A 15 10.07 -13.85 -38.92
C GLN A 15 8.54 -13.68 -38.95
N ASP A 16 7.88 -14.25 -39.97
CA ASP A 16 6.41 -14.23 -40.07
C ASP A 16 5.74 -15.03 -38.94
N ARG A 17 6.33 -16.16 -38.55
CA ARG A 17 5.86 -16.95 -37.40
C ARG A 17 6.03 -16.22 -36.08
N PHE A 18 7.16 -15.53 -35.90
CA PHE A 18 7.40 -14.68 -34.73
C PHE A 18 6.40 -13.52 -34.66
N ALA A 19 6.16 -12.84 -35.79
CA ALA A 19 5.15 -11.78 -35.88
C ALA A 19 3.72 -12.31 -35.62
N ALA A 20 3.38 -13.52 -36.10
CA ALA A 20 2.10 -14.16 -35.82
C ALA A 20 1.95 -14.55 -34.35
N ALA A 21 3.02 -15.03 -33.70
CA ALA A 21 3.04 -15.34 -32.28
C ALA A 21 2.84 -14.07 -31.43
N ILE A 22 3.52 -12.98 -31.76
CA ILE A 22 3.32 -11.67 -31.11
C ILE A 22 1.86 -11.21 -31.27
N ARG A 23 1.29 -11.26 -32.49
CA ARG A 23 -0.13 -10.91 -32.70
C ARG A 23 -1.10 -11.82 -31.94
N LYS A 24 -0.78 -13.10 -31.75
CA LYS A 24 -1.64 -14.03 -31.00
C LYS A 24 -1.62 -13.75 -29.49
N VAL A 25 -0.45 -13.36 -28.95
CA VAL A 25 -0.27 -13.05 -27.52
C VAL A 25 -0.77 -11.65 -27.19
N PHE A 26 -0.45 -10.65 -28.02
CA PHE A 26 -0.71 -9.23 -27.76
C PHE A 26 -1.89 -8.65 -28.57
N GLY A 27 -2.42 -9.36 -29.56
CA GLY A 27 -3.50 -8.90 -30.43
C GLY A 27 -4.90 -8.99 -29.83
N ARG A 28 -5.03 -9.20 -28.52
CA ARG A 28 -6.28 -8.84 -27.83
C ARG A 28 -6.35 -7.31 -27.76
N SER A 29 -6.63 -6.68 -28.89
CA SER A 29 -6.98 -5.28 -28.95
C SER A 29 -8.29 -5.11 -28.18
N VAL A 30 -8.19 -4.64 -26.94
CA VAL A 30 -9.36 -4.13 -26.24
C VAL A 30 -9.82 -2.94 -27.07
N SER A 31 -11.04 -3.00 -27.62
CA SER A 31 -11.54 -1.90 -28.44
C SER A 31 -11.50 -0.61 -27.61
N VAL A 32 -11.15 0.51 -28.25
CA VAL A 32 -11.12 1.82 -27.58
C VAL A 32 -12.47 2.11 -26.90
N ARG A 33 -13.57 1.66 -27.51
CA ARG A 33 -14.93 1.73 -26.94
C ARG A 33 -15.07 0.96 -25.61
N LYS A 34 -14.46 -0.22 -25.49
CA LYS A 34 -14.49 -1.01 -24.25
C LYS A 34 -13.63 -0.37 -23.16
N ILE A 35 -12.50 0.24 -23.51
CA ILE A 35 -11.68 1.01 -22.58
C ILE A 35 -12.44 2.23 -22.05
N GLU A 36 -13.08 2.99 -22.94
CA GLU A 36 -13.87 4.16 -22.54
C GLU A 36 -15.08 3.77 -21.69
N ALA A 37 -15.77 2.66 -22.00
CA ALA A 37 -16.85 2.15 -21.17
C ALA A 37 -16.38 1.79 -19.75
N LEU A 38 -15.22 1.13 -19.61
CA LEU A 38 -14.63 0.81 -18.32
C LEU A 38 -14.20 2.08 -17.57
N ARG A 39 -13.65 3.06 -18.28
CA ARG A 39 -13.24 4.35 -17.70
C ARG A 39 -14.42 5.11 -17.13
N VAL A 40 -15.53 5.22 -17.87
CA VAL A 40 -16.74 5.91 -17.41
C VAL A 40 -17.33 5.21 -16.19
N GLU A 41 -17.38 3.89 -16.18
CA GLU A 41 -17.91 3.13 -15.03
C GLU A 41 -17.05 3.30 -13.78
N LEU A 42 -15.72 3.25 -13.93
CA LEU A 42 -14.80 3.50 -12.81
C LEU A 42 -14.92 4.93 -12.27
N ILE A 43 -15.06 5.94 -13.14
CA ILE A 43 -15.28 7.32 -12.72
C ILE A 43 -16.61 7.44 -11.97
N ARG A 44 -17.69 6.84 -12.48
CA ARG A 44 -18.99 6.84 -11.83
C ARG A 44 -18.95 6.20 -10.45
N LEU A 45 -18.34 5.02 -10.34
CA LEU A 45 -18.12 4.34 -9.06
C LEU A 45 -17.28 5.17 -8.11
N GLY A 46 -16.21 5.81 -8.60
CA GLY A 46 -15.38 6.72 -7.82
C GLY A 46 -16.15 7.93 -7.30
N VAL A 47 -17.00 8.55 -8.14
CA VAL A 47 -17.86 9.67 -7.73
C VAL A 47 -18.88 9.21 -6.67
N MET A 48 -19.52 8.07 -6.86
CA MET A 48 -20.46 7.49 -5.88
C MET A 48 -19.78 7.13 -4.56
N ALA A 49 -18.57 6.56 -4.61
CA ALA A 49 -17.78 6.20 -3.44
C ALA A 49 -17.21 7.44 -2.72
N SER A 50 -16.87 8.50 -3.46
CA SER A 50 -16.28 9.72 -2.88
C SER A 50 -17.28 10.55 -2.06
N GLY A 51 -18.58 10.43 -2.33
CA GLY A 51 -19.65 10.98 -1.47
C GLY A 51 -19.76 10.24 -0.13
N ALA A 52 -19.39 8.96 -0.10
CA ALA A 52 -19.14 8.22 1.12
C ALA A 52 -17.69 8.47 1.56
N GLY A 53 -17.37 9.73 1.88
CA GLY A 53 -16.11 10.06 2.54
C GLY A 53 -15.90 9.03 3.64
N ALA A 54 -14.85 8.21 3.47
CA ALA A 54 -14.57 7.06 4.32
C ALA A 54 -14.79 7.52 5.75
N ARG A 55 -15.91 7.10 6.36
CA ARG A 55 -16.27 7.52 7.70
C ARG A 55 -15.21 6.88 8.56
N LYS A 56 -14.11 7.62 8.80
CA LYS A 56 -13.15 7.30 9.84
C LYS A 56 -14.01 7.20 11.06
N ASN A 57 -14.26 5.97 11.51
CA ASN A 57 -15.07 5.72 12.67
C ASN A 57 -14.46 6.60 13.77
N PRO A 58 -15.20 7.58 14.32
CA PRO A 58 -14.63 8.46 15.34
C PRO A 58 -14.22 7.69 16.61
N LYS A 59 -14.61 6.41 16.70
CA LYS A 59 -14.16 5.44 17.72
C LYS A 59 -12.96 4.58 17.30
N ALA A 60 -12.43 4.69 16.08
CA ALA A 60 -11.22 3.98 15.68
C ALA A 60 -9.92 4.41 16.40
N PRO A 61 -9.76 5.63 16.96
CA PRO A 61 -8.54 5.99 17.69
C PRO A 61 -8.47 5.43 19.12
N SER A 62 -9.57 4.91 19.70
CA SER A 62 -9.50 4.25 21.03
C SER A 62 -8.85 2.87 20.95
N ASN A 63 -9.07 2.12 19.87
CA ASN A 63 -8.60 0.74 19.79
C ASN A 63 -7.06 0.63 19.80
N ALA A 64 -6.32 1.50 19.12
CA ALA A 64 -4.87 1.33 19.01
C ALA A 64 -4.14 1.59 20.34
N PHE A 65 -4.58 2.60 21.08
CA PHE A 65 -4.00 2.93 22.39
C PHE A 65 -4.32 1.83 23.41
N ASP A 66 -5.58 1.37 23.44
CA ASP A 66 -6.04 0.34 24.37
C ASP A 66 -5.39 -1.02 24.08
N LEU A 67 -5.30 -1.42 22.81
CA LEU A 67 -4.61 -2.65 22.40
C LEU A 67 -3.11 -2.60 22.71
N ALA A 68 -2.46 -1.45 22.50
CA ALA A 68 -1.06 -1.28 22.87
C ALA A 68 -0.87 -1.35 24.39
N ALA A 69 -1.79 -0.76 25.17
CA ALA A 69 -1.74 -0.80 26.62
C ALA A 69 -1.85 -2.23 27.15
N GLU A 70 -2.79 -3.00 26.62
CA GLU A 70 -2.99 -4.41 26.96
C GLU A 70 -1.76 -5.27 26.59
N GLN A 71 -1.18 -5.03 25.41
CA GLN A 71 0.01 -5.77 24.97
C GLN A 71 1.22 -5.48 25.86
N ILE A 72 1.41 -4.22 26.30
CA ILE A 72 2.48 -3.85 27.24
C ILE A 72 2.30 -4.57 28.58
N ASP A 73 1.07 -4.70 29.08
CA ASP A 73 0.81 -5.42 30.33
C ASP A 73 1.20 -6.90 30.23
N LYS A 74 0.91 -7.55 29.09
CA LYS A 74 1.29 -8.95 28.80
C LYS A 74 2.79 -9.15 28.72
N MET A 75 3.53 -8.16 28.21
CA MET A 75 4.99 -8.18 28.07
C MET A 75 5.72 -7.61 29.28
N ALA A 76 5.00 -7.19 30.32
CA ALA A 76 5.59 -6.50 31.46
C ALA A 76 6.51 -7.44 32.24
N ASP A 77 7.68 -6.92 32.61
CA ASP A 77 8.66 -7.62 33.43
C ASP A 77 8.10 -7.88 34.83
N SER A 78 7.98 -9.16 35.20
CA SER A 78 7.48 -9.60 36.50
C SER A 78 8.45 -9.36 37.64
N SER A 79 9.71 -9.03 37.36
CA SER A 79 10.71 -8.70 38.39
C SER A 79 10.69 -7.24 38.81
N ALA A 80 10.02 -6.37 38.04
CA ALA A 80 9.87 -4.95 38.35
C ALA A 80 8.67 -4.70 39.26
N THR A 81 8.74 -3.64 40.07
CA THR A 81 7.62 -3.21 40.92
C THR A 81 6.44 -2.70 40.08
N ASP A 82 5.24 -2.73 40.63
CA ASP A 82 4.04 -2.31 39.91
C ASP A 82 4.08 -0.82 39.55
N GLU A 83 4.66 0.02 40.41
CA GLU A 83 4.87 1.45 40.13
C GLU A 83 5.82 1.67 38.94
N GLU A 84 6.91 0.90 38.86
CA GLU A 84 7.86 0.97 37.75
C GLU A 84 7.24 0.49 36.44
N ARG A 85 6.48 -0.61 36.49
CA ARG A 85 5.74 -1.16 35.35
C ARG A 85 4.72 -0.14 34.84
N HIS A 86 3.94 0.48 35.74
CA HIS A 86 2.96 1.51 35.38
C HIS A 86 3.64 2.74 34.77
N THR A 87 4.73 3.22 35.38
CA THR A 87 5.47 4.39 34.86
C THR A 87 6.05 4.11 33.48
N ARG A 88 6.59 2.92 33.25
CA ARG A 88 7.13 2.50 31.95
C ARG A 88 6.04 2.41 30.89
N LYS A 89 4.90 1.80 31.22
CA LYS A 89 3.72 1.73 30.33
C LYS A 89 3.28 3.10 29.88
N GLN A 90 3.12 4.04 30.81
CA GLN A 90 2.73 5.42 30.50
C GLN A 90 3.74 6.12 29.58
N ARG A 91 5.05 5.90 29.79
CA ARG A 91 6.10 6.47 28.92
C ARG A 91 6.06 5.91 27.51
N LEU A 92 5.85 4.60 27.36
CA LEU A 92 5.77 3.93 26.06
C LEU A 92 4.52 4.37 25.28
N LEU A 93 3.36 4.39 25.93
CA LEU A 93 2.09 4.80 25.32
C LEU A 93 2.08 6.27 24.90
N LYS A 94 2.70 7.15 25.70
CA LYS A 94 2.80 8.58 25.38
C LYS A 94 3.88 8.87 24.32
N GLY A 95 4.91 8.03 24.26
CA GLY A 95 6.06 8.17 23.38
C GLY A 95 7.14 9.14 23.89
N PRO A 96 8.33 9.16 23.26
CA PRO A 96 9.43 10.08 23.58
C PRO A 96 9.03 11.55 23.39
N LYS A 97 9.66 12.47 24.13
CA LYS A 97 9.24 13.89 24.15
C LYS A 97 9.40 14.55 22.77
N GLU A 98 10.46 14.18 22.07
CA GLU A 98 10.89 14.66 20.76
C GLU A 98 9.81 14.45 19.68
N PHE A 99 9.00 13.40 19.83
CA PHE A 99 7.96 13.05 18.86
C PHE A 99 6.56 13.50 19.28
N ARG A 100 6.38 14.05 20.49
CA ARG A 100 5.04 14.44 20.97
C ARG A 100 4.47 15.64 20.22
N ASP A 101 5.31 16.60 19.84
CA ASP A 101 4.85 17.86 19.24
C ASP A 101 4.52 17.72 17.74
N ILE A 102 5.13 16.74 17.07
CA ILE A 102 4.86 16.40 15.67
C ILE A 102 3.62 15.51 15.50
N ARG A 103 3.09 14.92 16.58
CA ARG A 103 1.87 14.10 16.54
C ARG A 103 0.68 14.95 16.13
N GLY A 104 0.07 14.61 15.00
CA GLY A 104 -1.13 15.28 14.47
C GLY A 104 -2.43 14.77 15.09
N ASP A 105 -2.40 13.66 15.83
CA ASP A 105 -3.56 13.03 16.46
C ASP A 105 -3.88 13.59 17.86
N LEU A 106 -2.95 14.31 18.49
CA LEU A 106 -3.13 14.90 19.81
C LEU A 106 -3.76 16.29 19.72
N LEU A 107 -4.72 16.57 20.61
CA LEU A 107 -5.26 17.93 20.80
C LEU A 107 -4.15 18.84 21.35
N LYS A 108 -3.66 19.75 20.51
CA LYS A 108 -2.68 20.76 20.91
C LYS A 108 -3.42 21.80 21.78
N ARG A 109 -2.94 22.04 23.00
CA ARG A 109 -3.44 23.17 23.81
C ARG A 109 -3.01 24.46 23.12
N LYS A 110 -3.96 25.39 22.97
CA LYS A 110 -3.77 26.70 22.35
C LYS A 110 -3.21 27.70 23.36
#